data_AF-A0A967YVS6-F1
#
_entry.id   AF-A0A967YVS6-F1
#
_cell.length_a   1.000
_cell.length_b   1.000
_cell.length_c   1.000
_cell.angle_alpha   90.00
_cell.angle_beta   90.00
_cell.angle_gamma   90.00
#
_symmetry.space_group_name_H-M   'P 1'
#
loop_
_entity.id
_entity.type
_entity.pdbx_description
1 polymer ?
#
loop_
_entity_poly.entity_id
_entity_poly.type
_entity_poly.pdbx_seq_one_letter_code
_entity_poly.pdbx_strand_id
1 'polypeptide(L)'
;GYYPKGMGEISLEVQPCSELKPLRLETFGSIGEVRGISVCTFLAERKVAQRQAKAANKILKTHGHEAQIEVVNDMSNPLQKGSSLVLWAQTSTDAFLGGDAIGELRKLSEVVGREAAENLVKEIEAEATVDVHLADMLVPYVALAKGKSTYFCRLITEHLDTNIWLAQKILGVKFEVSRFGSLYRVK
;
A
#
# COMPACT_ATOMS: atom_id res chain seq x y z
N GLY A 1 -1.77 15.26 -8.42
CA GLY A 1 -0.84 15.83 -9.42
C GLY A 1 0.16 14.76 -9.79
N TYR A 2 0.54 14.65 -11.06
CA TYR A 2 1.42 13.57 -11.54
C TYR A 2 2.84 14.08 -11.81
N TYR A 3 3.81 13.21 -12.01
CA TYR A 3 5.13 13.61 -12.50
C TYR A 3 5.10 13.89 -14.02
N PRO A 4 5.82 14.88 -14.58
CA PRO A 4 6.77 15.78 -13.92
C PRO A 4 6.20 17.12 -13.44
N LYS A 5 4.98 17.53 -13.86
CA LYS A 5 4.50 18.89 -13.57
C LYS A 5 4.04 19.04 -12.13
N GLY A 6 3.54 17.98 -11.51
CA GLY A 6 3.08 18.00 -10.13
C GLY A 6 1.76 18.76 -10.00
N MET A 7 1.77 19.84 -9.20
CA MET A 7 0.59 20.66 -8.90
C MET A 7 -0.56 19.86 -8.28
N GLY A 8 -0.24 18.80 -7.54
CA GLY A 8 -1.19 18.19 -6.60
C GLY A 8 -1.11 18.93 -5.28
N GLU A 9 -2.25 19.06 -4.61
CA GLU A 9 -2.34 19.62 -3.28
C GLU A 9 -2.84 18.54 -2.32
N ILE A 10 -2.22 18.45 -1.15
CA ILE A 10 -2.64 17.58 -0.06
C ILE A 10 -2.71 18.45 1.19
N SER A 11 -3.88 18.45 1.83
CA SER A 11 -4.09 19.09 3.12
C SER A 11 -4.26 18.00 4.17
N LEU A 12 -3.49 18.08 5.25
CA LEU A 12 -3.53 17.14 6.37
C LEU A 12 -3.77 17.91 7.66
N GLU A 13 -4.79 17.49 8.41
CA GLU A 13 -5.03 17.95 9.77
C GLU A 13 -4.70 16.81 10.73
N VAL A 14 -3.88 17.10 11.75
CA VAL A 14 -3.48 16.11 12.77
C VAL A 14 -3.74 16.65 14.16
N GLN A 15 -4.18 15.77 15.06
CA GLN A 15 -4.34 16.08 16.47
C GLN A 15 -3.10 15.62 17.25
N PRO A 16 -2.65 16.39 18.28
CA PRO A 16 -1.57 15.94 19.13
C PRO A 16 -1.86 14.58 19.78
N CYS A 17 -0.92 13.65 19.66
CA CYS A 17 -0.99 12.36 20.31
C CYS A 17 -0.03 12.37 21.52
N SER A 18 -0.57 12.27 22.73
CA SER A 18 0.24 12.24 23.95
C SER A 18 1.03 10.94 24.10
N GLU A 19 0.52 9.83 23.55
CA GLU A 19 1.13 8.51 23.65
C GLU A 19 0.69 7.59 22.50
N LEU A 20 1.66 7.04 21.78
CA LEU A 20 1.43 6.01 20.77
C LEU A 20 1.34 4.62 21.42
N LYS A 21 0.27 3.88 21.11
CA LYS A 21 0.09 2.51 21.56
C LYS A 21 0.87 1.55 20.65
N PRO A 22 1.38 0.42 21.19
CA PRO A 22 2.04 -0.58 20.37
C PRO A 22 1.14 -1.17 19.29
N LEU A 23 1.68 -1.33 18.09
CA LEU A 23 1.01 -2.02 16.99
C LEU A 23 1.31 -3.52 17.09
N ARG A 24 0.28 -4.38 17.17
CA ARG A 24 0.46 -5.84 17.24
C ARG A 24 -0.36 -6.52 16.15
N LEU A 25 0.26 -6.71 14.99
CA LEU A 25 -0.29 -7.43 13.86
C LEU A 25 0.41 -8.78 13.75
N GLU A 26 0.08 -9.69 14.66
CA GLU A 26 0.79 -10.98 14.81
C GLU A 26 0.17 -12.13 14.01
N THR A 27 -1.08 -11.96 13.58
CA THR A 27 -1.84 -12.96 12.84
C THR A 27 -2.46 -12.32 11.61
N PHE A 28 -2.36 -13.00 10.47
CA PHE A 28 -2.97 -12.57 9.21
C PHE A 28 -4.49 -12.66 9.22
N GLY A 29 -5.05 -13.72 9.82
CA GLY A 29 -6.49 -13.95 9.80
C GLY A 29 -6.97 -14.41 8.42
N SER A 30 -8.12 -13.89 7.98
CA SER A 30 -8.65 -14.13 6.64
C SER A 30 -8.86 -12.81 5.90
N ILE A 31 -8.75 -12.86 4.57
CA ILE A 31 -9.09 -11.72 3.71
C ILE A 31 -10.59 -11.44 3.82
N GLY A 32 -10.92 -10.21 4.21
CA GLY A 32 -12.26 -9.66 4.15
C GLY A 32 -12.54 -9.07 2.77
N GLU A 33 -12.85 -7.78 2.73
CA GLU A 33 -13.16 -7.07 1.49
C GLU A 33 -11.88 -6.55 0.81
N VAL A 34 -11.81 -6.69 -0.52
CA VAL A 34 -10.82 -5.99 -1.35
C VAL A 34 -11.48 -4.77 -1.95
N ARG A 35 -10.83 -3.61 -1.81
CA ARG A 35 -11.30 -2.33 -2.33
C ARG A 35 -10.24 -1.69 -3.20
N GLY A 36 -10.63 -0.68 -3.97
CA GLY A 36 -9.70 0.08 -4.77
C GLY A 36 -10.24 1.39 -5.28
N ILE A 37 -9.33 2.25 -5.73
CA ILE A 37 -9.65 3.48 -6.45
C ILE A 37 -8.81 3.50 -7.71
N SER A 38 -9.49 3.46 -8.86
CA SER A 38 -8.89 3.71 -10.16
C SER A 38 -9.20 5.13 -10.59
N VAL A 39 -8.17 5.95 -10.73
CA VAL A 39 -8.32 7.36 -11.10
C VAL A 39 -7.63 7.64 -12.43
N CYS A 40 -8.26 8.48 -13.25
CA CYS A 40 -7.60 9.09 -14.39
C CYS A 40 -7.95 10.58 -14.49
N THR A 41 -6.96 11.39 -14.87
CA THR A 41 -7.10 12.84 -14.97
C THR A 41 -7.03 13.26 -16.43
N PHE A 42 -8.08 13.92 -16.95
CA PHE A 42 -8.20 14.33 -18.36
C PHE A 42 -8.02 13.17 -19.39
N LEU A 43 -8.47 11.95 -19.02
CA LEU A 43 -8.37 10.73 -19.83
C LEU A 43 -9.67 9.90 -19.91
N ALA A 44 -10.79 10.47 -19.44
CA ALA A 44 -12.08 9.77 -19.33
C ALA A 44 -12.62 9.23 -20.67
N GLU A 45 -12.46 9.97 -21.78
CA GLU A 45 -12.91 9.54 -23.11
C GLU A 45 -12.28 8.21 -23.56
N ARG A 46 -11.05 7.94 -23.10
CA ARG A 46 -10.32 6.69 -23.38
C ARG A 46 -10.64 5.56 -22.41
N LYS A 47 -11.56 5.81 -21.47
CA LYS A 47 -12.01 4.88 -20.41
C LYS A 47 -10.83 4.30 -19.61
N VAL A 48 -9.82 5.11 -19.32
CA VAL A 48 -8.55 4.65 -18.72
C VAL A 48 -8.78 3.99 -17.36
N ALA A 49 -9.47 4.68 -16.45
CA ALA A 49 -9.74 4.15 -15.11
C ALA A 49 -10.64 2.89 -15.14
N GLN A 50 -11.64 2.84 -16.03
CA GLN A 50 -12.48 1.65 -16.20
C GLN A 50 -11.67 0.45 -16.71
N ARG A 51 -10.73 0.67 -17.64
CA ARG A 51 -9.85 -0.38 -18.19
C ARG A 51 -8.87 -0.89 -17.15
N GLN A 52 -8.30 0.00 -16.33
CA GLN A 52 -7.47 -0.35 -15.17
C GLN A 52 -8.23 -1.25 -14.19
N ALA A 53 -9.40 -0.79 -13.72
CA ALA A 53 -10.25 -1.54 -12.80
C ALA A 53 -10.64 -2.92 -13.36
N LYS A 54 -11.04 -2.99 -14.64
CA LYS A 54 -11.40 -4.26 -15.30
C LYS A 54 -10.21 -5.22 -15.38
N ALA A 55 -9.02 -4.73 -15.70
CA ALA A 55 -7.82 -5.57 -15.78
C ALA A 55 -7.38 -6.06 -14.40
N ALA A 56 -7.45 -5.21 -13.38
CA ALA A 56 -7.17 -5.60 -12.00
C ALA A 56 -8.11 -6.73 -11.53
N ASN A 57 -9.43 -6.55 -11.70
CA ASN A 57 -10.40 -7.57 -11.32
C ASN A 57 -10.27 -8.86 -12.14
N LYS A 58 -9.75 -8.81 -13.38
CA LYS A 58 -9.45 -10.03 -14.14
C LYS A 58 -8.34 -10.86 -13.46
N ILE A 59 -7.31 -10.20 -12.91
CA ILE A 59 -6.20 -10.86 -12.21
C ILE A 59 -6.62 -11.31 -10.81
N LEU A 60 -7.34 -10.47 -10.07
CA LEU A 60 -7.81 -10.85 -8.73
C LEU A 60 -8.70 -12.10 -8.79
N LYS A 61 -9.57 -12.21 -9.80
CA LYS A 61 -10.45 -13.37 -9.98
C LYS A 61 -9.70 -14.68 -10.20
N THR A 62 -8.53 -14.66 -10.83
CA THR A 62 -7.73 -15.89 -11.00
C THR A 62 -7.12 -16.37 -9.68
N HIS A 63 -7.08 -15.51 -8.66
CA HIS A 63 -6.59 -15.80 -7.31
C HIS A 63 -7.74 -15.88 -6.28
N GLY A 64 -8.99 -16.00 -6.72
CA GLY A 64 -10.15 -16.15 -5.83
C GLY A 64 -10.62 -14.86 -5.16
N HIS A 65 -10.20 -13.70 -5.64
CA HIS A 65 -10.58 -12.39 -5.10
C HIS A 65 -11.35 -11.54 -6.12
N GLU A 66 -12.17 -10.63 -5.63
CA GLU A 66 -12.79 -9.58 -6.44
C GLU A 66 -12.81 -8.28 -5.64
N ALA A 67 -12.38 -7.19 -6.26
CA ALA A 67 -12.31 -5.88 -5.63
C ALA A 67 -13.50 -5.00 -6.01
N GLN A 68 -14.02 -4.28 -5.01
CA GLN A 68 -14.90 -3.14 -5.22
C GLN A 68 -14.02 -1.93 -5.58
N ILE A 69 -13.89 -1.65 -6.88
CA ILE A 69 -13.02 -0.57 -7.37
C ILE A 69 -13.88 0.63 -7.77
N GLU A 70 -13.71 1.74 -7.05
CA GLU A 70 -14.27 3.03 -7.43
C GLU A 70 -13.53 3.57 -8.67
N VAL A 71 -14.29 4.05 -9.64
CA VAL A 71 -13.74 4.63 -10.86
C VAL A 71 -13.92 6.15 -10.84
N VAL A 72 -12.80 6.87 -10.78
CA VAL A 72 -12.75 8.32 -10.67
C VAL A 72 -12.22 8.94 -11.96
N ASN A 73 -13.02 9.79 -12.60
CA ASN A 73 -12.61 10.62 -13.72
C ASN A 73 -12.34 12.03 -13.22
N ASP A 74 -11.09 12.28 -12.84
CA ASP A 74 -10.65 13.56 -12.31
C ASP A 74 -10.44 14.60 -13.43
N MET A 75 -10.86 15.83 -13.16
CA MET A 75 -10.71 16.98 -14.05
C MET A 75 -10.15 18.21 -13.29
N SER A 76 -9.65 18.02 -12.07
CA SER A 76 -9.20 19.11 -11.20
C SER A 76 -7.88 19.76 -11.66
N ASN A 77 -7.01 19.02 -12.35
CA ASN A 77 -5.71 19.51 -12.79
C ASN A 77 -5.55 19.44 -14.33
N PRO A 78 -5.88 20.53 -15.07
CA PRO A 78 -5.77 20.55 -16.53
C PRO A 78 -4.32 20.58 -17.04
N LEU A 79 -3.35 20.88 -16.17
CA LEU A 79 -1.94 21.00 -16.56
C LEU A 79 -1.31 19.66 -16.87
N GLN A 80 -1.91 18.57 -16.37
CA GLN A 80 -1.32 17.25 -16.52
C GLN A 80 -2.32 16.10 -16.54
N LYS A 81 -2.19 15.28 -17.59
CA LYS A 81 -2.83 13.98 -17.68
C LYS A 81 -2.06 12.94 -16.88
N GLY A 82 -2.79 12.01 -16.28
CA GLY A 82 -2.22 10.88 -15.57
C GLY A 82 -3.29 9.90 -15.13
N SER A 83 -2.86 8.78 -14.59
CA SER A 83 -3.76 7.79 -14.01
C SER A 83 -3.03 6.95 -13.00
N SER A 84 -3.74 6.40 -12.04
CA SER A 84 -3.22 5.44 -11.07
C SER A 84 -4.33 4.50 -10.62
N LEU A 85 -3.92 3.38 -10.08
CA LEU A 85 -4.80 2.45 -9.40
C LEU A 85 -4.13 2.07 -8.08
N VAL A 86 -4.88 2.19 -6.98
CA VAL A 86 -4.54 1.59 -5.70
C VAL A 86 -5.61 0.56 -5.37
N LEU A 87 -5.17 -0.59 -4.88
CA LEU A 87 -5.99 -1.66 -4.33
C LEU A 87 -5.54 -1.90 -2.89
N TRP A 88 -6.47 -2.27 -2.03
CA TRP A 88 -6.12 -2.74 -0.69
C TRP A 88 -7.07 -3.83 -0.23
N ALA A 89 -6.54 -4.73 0.60
CA ALA A 89 -7.31 -5.74 1.31
C ALA A 89 -7.26 -5.45 2.81
N GLN A 90 -8.40 -5.60 3.48
CA GLN A 90 -8.49 -5.62 4.93
C GLN A 90 -8.72 -7.05 5.41
N THR A 91 -7.95 -7.46 6.40
CA THR A 91 -8.10 -8.78 7.03
C THR A 91 -9.04 -8.74 8.22
N SER A 92 -9.45 -9.92 8.71
CA SER A 92 -10.23 -10.07 9.94
C SER A 92 -9.50 -9.62 11.21
N THR A 93 -8.20 -9.32 11.14
CA THR A 93 -7.34 -8.87 12.25
C THR A 93 -6.91 -7.42 12.11
N ASP A 94 -7.59 -6.65 11.25
CA ASP A 94 -7.32 -5.24 10.95
C ASP A 94 -5.94 -4.96 10.34
N ALA A 95 -5.26 -5.98 9.82
CA ALA A 95 -4.13 -5.79 8.91
C ALA A 95 -4.61 -5.28 7.55
N PHE A 96 -3.90 -4.30 7.00
CA PHE A 96 -4.10 -3.74 5.67
C PHE A 96 -2.92 -4.09 4.77
N LEU A 97 -3.23 -4.52 3.55
CA LEU A 97 -2.24 -4.79 2.50
C LEU A 97 -2.58 -3.96 1.27
N GLY A 98 -1.61 -3.22 0.75
CA GLY A 98 -1.74 -2.42 -0.45
C GLY A 98 -1.08 -3.06 -1.69
N GLY A 99 -1.63 -2.72 -2.86
CA GLY A 99 -0.97 -2.89 -4.13
C GLY A 99 -1.40 -1.78 -5.09
N ASP A 100 -0.43 -1.06 -5.65
CA ASP A 100 -0.70 0.03 -6.57
C ASP A 100 0.16 -0.03 -7.83
N ALA A 101 -0.28 0.74 -8.82
CA ALA A 101 0.51 1.05 -10.01
C ALA A 101 0.07 2.38 -10.62
N ILE A 102 1.03 3.06 -11.25
CA ILE A 102 0.79 4.31 -11.97
C ILE A 102 0.83 4.11 -13.49
N GLY A 103 0.06 4.95 -14.18
CA GLY A 103 0.10 5.07 -15.62
C GLY A 103 1.30 5.88 -16.08
N GLU A 104 1.88 5.48 -17.21
CA GLU A 104 3.07 6.08 -17.79
C GLU A 104 2.90 6.20 -19.30
N LEU A 105 3.70 7.05 -19.94
CA LEU A 105 3.70 7.16 -21.40
C LEU A 105 4.01 5.79 -22.02
N ARG A 106 3.16 5.37 -22.97
CA ARG A 106 3.24 4.08 -23.68
C ARG A 106 2.92 2.83 -22.84
N LYS A 107 2.57 2.99 -21.55
CA LYS A 107 2.06 1.90 -20.71
C LYS A 107 0.54 1.80 -20.87
N LEU A 108 0.04 0.61 -21.19
CA LEU A 108 -1.38 0.38 -21.38
C LEU A 108 -2.12 0.39 -20.04
N SER A 109 -3.38 0.85 -20.04
CA SER A 109 -4.25 0.85 -18.85
C SER A 109 -4.40 -0.56 -18.24
N GLU A 110 -4.46 -1.60 -19.07
CA GLU A 110 -4.53 -2.98 -18.61
C GLU A 110 -3.26 -3.44 -17.89
N VAL A 111 -2.10 -2.93 -18.30
CA VAL A 111 -0.82 -3.25 -17.65
C VAL A 111 -0.80 -2.64 -16.26
N VAL A 112 -1.26 -1.39 -16.10
CA VAL A 112 -1.40 -0.76 -14.78
C VAL A 112 -2.36 -1.53 -13.88
N GLY A 113 -3.52 -1.93 -14.42
CA GLY A 113 -4.49 -2.74 -13.68
C GLY A 113 -3.90 -4.08 -13.22
N ARG A 114 -3.18 -4.76 -14.11
CA ARG A 114 -2.52 -6.04 -13.81
C ARG A 114 -1.45 -5.88 -12.73
N GLU A 115 -0.55 -4.91 -12.87
CA GLU A 115 0.55 -4.71 -11.92
C GLU A 115 0.05 -4.40 -10.50
N ALA A 116 -0.94 -3.52 -10.36
CA ALA A 116 -1.52 -3.22 -9.04
C ALA A 116 -2.12 -4.48 -8.40
N ALA A 117 -2.84 -5.30 -9.17
CA ALA A 117 -3.41 -6.55 -8.70
C ALA A 117 -2.34 -7.59 -8.35
N GLU A 118 -1.32 -7.77 -9.19
CA GLU A 118 -0.21 -8.68 -8.92
C GLU A 118 0.59 -8.26 -7.68
N ASN A 119 0.75 -6.96 -7.45
CA ASN A 119 1.40 -6.44 -6.25
C ASN A 119 0.59 -6.78 -5.00
N LEU A 120 -0.73 -6.56 -5.01
CA LEU A 120 -1.58 -6.93 -3.88
C LEU A 120 -1.60 -8.45 -3.64
N VAL A 121 -1.73 -9.25 -4.71
CA VAL A 121 -1.78 -10.72 -4.62
C VAL A 121 -0.53 -11.28 -3.94
N LYS A 122 0.66 -10.77 -4.25
CA LYS A 122 1.92 -11.22 -3.61
C LYS A 122 1.88 -11.05 -2.09
N GLU A 123 1.26 -9.98 -1.60
CA GLU A 123 1.16 -9.71 -0.17
C GLU A 123 0.09 -10.60 0.49
N ILE A 124 -1.05 -10.79 -0.19
CA ILE A 124 -2.12 -11.69 0.27
C ILE A 124 -1.63 -13.14 0.35
N GLU A 125 -1.01 -13.67 -0.72
CA GLU A 125 -0.54 -15.06 -0.78
C GLU A 125 0.59 -15.36 0.20
N ALA A 126 1.37 -14.33 0.57
CA ALA A 126 2.39 -14.48 1.60
C ALA A 126 1.82 -14.49 3.02
N GLU A 127 0.55 -14.12 3.18
CA GLU A 127 -0.11 -13.92 4.48
C GLU A 127 0.67 -12.93 5.37
N ALA A 128 1.25 -11.88 4.74
CA ALA A 128 1.92 -10.81 5.46
C ALA A 128 0.88 -9.97 6.24
N THR A 129 1.26 -9.41 7.39
CA THR A 129 0.36 -8.54 8.16
C THR A 129 0.54 -7.06 7.83
N VAL A 130 1.60 -6.72 7.11
CA VAL A 130 1.81 -5.41 6.48
C VAL A 130 2.47 -5.63 5.12
N ASP A 131 2.10 -4.83 4.12
CA ASP A 131 2.78 -4.88 2.83
C ASP A 131 4.20 -4.29 2.91
N VAL A 132 4.99 -4.54 1.87
CA VAL A 132 6.41 -4.16 1.80
C VAL A 132 6.65 -2.65 1.89
N HIS A 133 5.69 -1.81 1.55
CA HIS A 133 5.79 -0.35 1.64
C HIS A 133 5.32 0.17 3.00
N LEU A 134 4.23 -0.39 3.53
CA LEU A 134 3.75 -0.04 4.86
C LEU A 134 4.77 -0.42 5.95
N ALA A 135 5.51 -1.51 5.75
CA ALA A 135 6.55 -1.95 6.67
C ALA A 135 7.57 -0.84 7.00
N ASP A 136 8.09 -0.13 6.00
CA ASP A 136 9.06 0.95 6.24
C ASP A 136 8.41 2.22 6.81
N MET A 137 7.18 2.53 6.39
CA MET A 137 6.41 3.67 6.87
C MET A 137 6.02 3.54 8.35
N LEU A 138 5.86 2.32 8.86
CA LEU A 138 5.50 2.07 10.26
C LEU A 138 6.65 2.30 11.24
N VAL A 139 7.91 2.25 10.79
CA VAL A 139 9.09 2.30 11.66
C VAL A 139 9.08 3.48 12.65
N PRO A 140 8.83 4.74 12.23
CA PRO A 140 8.82 5.87 13.16
C PRO A 140 7.74 5.73 14.25
N TYR A 141 6.57 5.19 13.89
CA TYR A 141 5.44 5.04 14.81
C TYR A 141 5.68 3.93 15.82
N VAL A 142 6.16 2.77 15.37
CA VAL A 142 6.44 1.65 16.28
C VAL A 142 7.65 1.92 17.18
N ALA A 143 8.61 2.72 16.72
CA ALA A 143 9.75 3.15 17.53
C ALA A 143 9.35 4.13 18.65
N LEU A 144 8.35 4.99 18.40
CA LEU A 144 7.85 5.94 19.38
C LEU A 144 6.76 5.36 20.31
N ALA A 145 6.20 4.20 19.96
CA ALA A 145 5.15 3.56 20.74
C ALA A 145 5.64 3.07 22.11
N LYS A 146 4.80 3.21 23.14
CA LYS A 146 5.13 2.69 24.47
C LYS A 146 4.85 1.20 24.57
N GLY A 147 5.88 0.39 24.38
CA GLY A 147 5.83 -1.05 24.58
C GLY A 147 6.50 -1.80 23.43
N LYS A 148 6.00 -3.00 23.14
CA LYS A 148 6.51 -3.85 22.06
C LYS A 148 5.48 -3.90 20.94
N SER A 149 5.87 -3.43 19.78
CA SER A 149 5.11 -3.59 18.54
C SER A 149 5.61 -4.84 17.81
N THR A 150 4.75 -5.46 17.02
CA THR A 150 5.11 -6.62 16.19
C THR A 150 4.31 -6.55 14.89
N TYR A 151 4.96 -6.74 13.75
CA TYR A 151 4.30 -6.99 12.46
C TYR A 151 5.14 -7.91 11.58
N PHE A 152 4.54 -8.41 10.50
CA PHE A 152 5.15 -9.35 9.58
C PHE A 152 5.09 -8.81 8.15
N CYS A 153 6.22 -8.77 7.48
CA CYS A 153 6.34 -8.35 6.09
C CYS A 153 6.99 -9.46 5.25
N ARG A 154 6.70 -9.46 3.95
CA ARG A 154 7.23 -10.47 3.03
C ARG A 154 8.71 -10.28 2.69
N LEU A 155 9.19 -9.03 2.69
CA LEU A 155 10.55 -8.66 2.31
C LEU A 155 11.10 -7.58 3.22
N ILE A 156 12.40 -7.62 3.49
CA ILE A 156 13.15 -6.50 4.04
C ILE A 156 13.68 -5.66 2.89
N THR A 157 13.11 -4.47 2.72
CA THR A 157 13.57 -3.48 1.73
C THR A 157 14.76 -2.69 2.28
N GLU A 158 15.57 -2.08 1.40
CA GLU A 158 16.65 -1.17 1.82
C GLU A 158 16.10 0.02 2.62
N HIS A 159 14.90 0.49 2.28
CA HIS A 159 14.20 1.55 3.02
C HIS A 159 13.83 1.12 4.44
N LEU A 160 13.29 -0.10 4.60
CA LEU A 160 12.98 -0.65 5.92
C LEU A 160 14.25 -0.77 6.78
N ASP A 161 15.32 -1.34 6.24
CA ASP A 161 16.59 -1.51 6.96
C ASP A 161 17.20 -0.17 7.37
N THR A 162 17.21 0.80 6.46
CA THR A 162 17.70 2.16 6.73
C THR A 162 16.87 2.87 7.80
N ASN A 163 15.54 2.78 7.72
CA ASN A 163 14.64 3.40 8.70
C ASN A 163 14.82 2.77 10.08
N ILE A 164 14.96 1.44 10.16
CA ILE A 164 15.24 0.73 11.42
C ILE A 164 16.56 1.19 12.02
N TRP A 165 17.64 1.20 11.22
CA TRP A 165 18.94 1.68 11.67
C TRP A 165 18.86 3.10 12.22
N LEU A 166 18.20 4.01 11.49
CA LEU A 166 18.07 5.41 11.88
C LEU A 166 17.27 5.58 13.18
N ALA A 167 16.13 4.89 13.29
CA ALA A 167 15.30 4.93 14.49
C ALA A 167 16.05 4.45 15.74
N GLN A 168 16.83 3.37 15.62
CA GLN A 168 17.68 2.89 16.72
C GLN A 168 18.75 3.91 17.10
N LYS A 169 19.37 4.59 16.12
CA LYS A 169 20.40 5.61 16.38
C LYS A 169 19.87 6.85 17.07
N ILE A 170 18.69 7.34 16.67
CA ILE A 170 18.13 8.58 17.19
C ILE A 170 17.40 8.34 18.52
N LEU A 171 16.60 7.27 18.62
CA LEU A 171 15.69 7.05 19.75
C LEU A 171 16.24 6.08 20.80
N GLY A 172 17.35 5.38 20.51
CA GLY A 172 17.94 4.39 21.43
C GLY A 172 17.06 3.14 21.64
N VAL A 173 16.04 2.95 20.80
CA VAL A 173 15.20 1.75 20.80
C VAL A 173 15.94 0.57 20.20
N LYS A 174 15.40 -0.64 20.38
CA LYS A 174 15.93 -1.87 19.79
C LYS A 174 14.89 -2.42 18.83
N PHE A 175 15.34 -2.77 17.62
CA PHE A 175 14.57 -3.53 16.66
C PHE A 175 15.15 -4.94 16.53
N GLU A 176 14.29 -5.94 16.48
CA GLU A 176 14.62 -7.33 16.21
C GLU A 176 13.93 -7.75 14.91
N VAL A 177 14.74 -7.99 13.86
CA VAL A 177 14.26 -8.53 12.60
C VAL A 177 14.66 -9.99 12.50
N SER A 178 13.68 -10.89 12.39
CA SER A 178 13.91 -12.34 12.36
C SER A 178 13.02 -13.01 11.33
N ARG A 179 13.55 -14.04 10.64
CA ARG A 179 12.76 -14.84 9.70
C ARG A 179 11.74 -15.72 10.45
N PHE A 180 10.51 -15.77 9.96
CA PHE A 180 9.41 -16.59 10.46
C PHE A 180 8.70 -17.27 9.28
N GLY A 181 9.09 -18.51 8.99
CA GLY A 181 8.65 -19.20 7.78
C GLY A 181 9.11 -18.48 6.50
N SER A 182 8.14 -18.07 5.67
CA SER A 182 8.33 -17.27 4.46
C SER A 182 8.39 -15.76 4.72
N LEU A 183 8.07 -15.30 5.93
CA LEU A 183 7.97 -13.89 6.30
C LEU A 183 9.15 -13.43 7.16
N TYR A 184 9.23 -12.12 7.35
CA TYR A 184 10.08 -11.48 8.36
C TYR A 184 9.23 -10.83 9.42
N ARG A 185 9.50 -11.16 10.67
CA ARG A 185 8.94 -10.49 11.84
C ARG A 185 9.81 -9.30 12.19
N VAL A 186 9.18 -8.13 12.31
CA VAL A 186 9.78 -6.89 12.84
C VAL A 186 9.18 -6.62 14.21
N LYS A 187 10.04 -6.36 15.19
CA LYS A 187 9.66 -6.18 16.59
C LYS A 187 10.51 -5.13 17.29
#